data_AF-A0A6V7W0Q1-F1
#
_entry.id   AF-A0A6V7W0Q1-F1
#
_cell.length_a   1.000
_cell.length_b   1.000
_cell.length_c   1.000
_cell.angle_alpha   90.00
_cell.angle_beta   90.00
_cell.angle_gamma   90.00
#
_symmetry.space_group_name_H-M   'P 1'
#
loop_
_entity.id
_entity.type
_entity.pdbx_description
1 polymer ?
#
loop_
_entity_poly.entity_id
_entity_poly.type
_entity_poly.pdbx_seq_one_letter_code
_entity_poly.pdbx_strand_id
1 'polypeptide(L)'
;MTSLSTQLKKLKKAPTRALAVERDYSSLLFNKKEAGSYDKDDFYKIGLAGLAGMKKLDDNFDTYLPELFEKKLIKFNRAIISKEENTEFDQKIEKMLLLLSPYFHHQCCREVLEWFIHKFQIHSYNAEALFLTFLPFHSINSFGRLLHILKFNSPDMNWLEEYQKDAAPIPLNILCRFCQSGRDYWLITCLNKFVVNFVEILEEKHINNMQHYFTFLASLYGNLIENRGSTIDDQLISRLMPFIGISLKSKIEAFKYFGIIISCTLAVNVSINDEIAKNILKLLFYNIEIPFAEITFQTANVICERLELSKLPKKSILHLINDFDLFQLSDLLLKLMSKYEMVAFLSLFWRILIEQIISEKTSVDSKNFFTEFLITLLDLHRLSDKQAEAAFDLFLDFIEGNKMEMEEEENQKSKKIFPKILRKQIKSMIVKFPNSFDLIRKRRNKLIIQKLMEECKVSNLIVGN
;
A
#
# COMPACT_ATOMS: atom_id res chain seq x y z
N MET A 1 -43.30 -13.32 6.46
CA MET A 1 -43.21 -12.21 7.46
C MET A 1 -44.32 -11.21 7.16
N THR A 2 -45.06 -10.74 8.17
CA THR A 2 -46.19 -9.79 8.00
C THR A 2 -45.68 -8.35 7.95
N SER A 3 -46.40 -7.44 7.27
CA SER A 3 -46.03 -6.01 7.15
C SER A 3 -45.72 -5.36 8.52
N LEU A 4 -46.51 -5.68 9.55
CA LEU A 4 -46.33 -5.25 10.93
C LEU A 4 -45.00 -5.73 11.54
N SER A 5 -44.60 -6.98 11.29
CA SER A 5 -43.34 -7.54 11.80
C SER A 5 -42.12 -6.79 11.24
N THR A 6 -42.18 -6.38 9.97
CA THR A 6 -41.17 -5.52 9.32
C THR A 6 -41.16 -4.11 9.88
N GLN A 7 -42.33 -3.51 10.15
CA GLN A 7 -42.44 -2.19 10.77
C GLN A 7 -41.88 -2.17 12.19
N LEU A 8 -42.18 -3.19 13.00
CA LEU A 8 -41.63 -3.34 14.35
C LEU A 8 -40.11 -3.54 14.34
N LYS A 9 -39.57 -4.29 13.38
CA LYS A 9 -38.11 -4.43 13.21
C LYS A 9 -37.44 -3.08 12.92
N LYS A 10 -38.03 -2.23 12.07
CA LYS A 10 -37.51 -0.88 11.76
C LYS A 10 -37.51 0.07 12.95
N LEU A 11 -38.43 -0.12 13.91
CA LEU A 11 -38.53 0.69 15.13
C LEU A 11 -37.56 0.26 16.24
N LYS A 12 -37.02 -0.98 16.21
CA LYS A 12 -36.03 -1.46 17.19
C LYS A 12 -34.61 -0.93 16.92
N LYS A 13 -34.41 0.39 17.02
CA LYS A 13 -33.10 1.06 16.95
C LYS A 13 -32.42 1.12 18.33
N ALA A 14 -31.14 1.52 18.40
CA ALA A 14 -30.37 1.57 19.65
C ALA A 14 -31.06 2.35 20.79
N PRO A 15 -31.61 3.57 20.58
CA PRO A 15 -32.32 4.30 21.65
C PRO A 15 -33.55 3.55 22.17
N THR A 16 -34.33 2.95 21.26
CA THR A 16 -35.52 2.17 21.61
C THR A 16 -35.18 0.88 22.35
N ARG A 17 -34.03 0.26 22.04
CA ARG A 17 -33.52 -0.92 22.76
C ARG A 17 -33.01 -0.55 24.15
N ALA A 18 -32.32 0.59 24.27
CA ALA A 18 -31.82 1.09 25.54
C ALA A 18 -32.94 1.42 26.54
N LEU A 19 -34.13 1.78 26.03
CA LEU A 19 -35.34 2.05 26.79
C LEU A 19 -36.24 0.82 26.97
N ALA A 20 -35.85 -0.35 26.47
CA ALA A 20 -36.63 -1.57 26.64
C ALA A 20 -36.61 -2.02 28.11
N VAL A 21 -37.71 -2.66 28.54
CA VAL A 21 -37.87 -3.17 29.91
C VAL A 21 -36.90 -4.31 30.21
N GLU A 22 -36.51 -5.08 29.20
CA GLU A 22 -35.51 -6.14 29.34
C GLU A 22 -34.09 -5.56 29.43
N ARG A 23 -33.39 -5.95 30.50
CA ARG A 23 -31.98 -5.58 30.71
C ARG A 23 -31.11 -6.25 29.64
N ASP A 24 -30.26 -5.47 28.98
CA ASP A 24 -29.31 -5.99 28.00
C ASP A 24 -28.13 -6.67 28.72
N TYR A 25 -27.94 -7.96 28.47
CA TYR A 25 -26.89 -8.79 29.09
C TYR A 25 -25.73 -9.06 28.14
N SER A 26 -25.55 -8.23 27.11
CA SER A 26 -24.38 -8.28 26.22
C SER A 26 -23.10 -8.04 27.01
N SER A 27 -22.21 -9.03 27.00
CA SER A 27 -20.92 -9.02 27.70
C SER A 27 -19.86 -9.67 26.81
N LEU A 28 -18.66 -9.08 26.77
CA LEU A 28 -17.51 -9.63 26.05
C LEU A 28 -16.78 -10.68 26.90
N LEU A 29 -16.73 -10.46 28.21
CA LEU A 29 -15.95 -11.29 29.15
C LEU A 29 -16.75 -12.43 29.78
N PHE A 30 -18.04 -12.23 30.02
CA PHE A 30 -18.87 -13.11 30.84
C PHE A 30 -19.99 -13.75 30.05
N ASN A 31 -20.45 -14.92 30.50
CA ASN A 31 -21.68 -15.49 29.96
C ASN A 31 -22.91 -14.71 30.47
N LYS A 32 -24.07 -14.92 29.84
CA LYS A 32 -25.32 -14.22 30.17
C LYS A 32 -25.70 -14.33 31.66
N LYS A 33 -25.42 -15.46 32.31
CA LYS A 33 -25.77 -15.70 33.72
C LYS A 33 -24.86 -14.91 34.66
N GLU A 34 -23.56 -14.95 34.41
CA GLU A 34 -22.55 -14.18 35.14
C GLU A 34 -22.74 -12.67 34.95
N ALA A 35 -22.88 -12.21 33.71
CA ALA A 35 -23.16 -10.81 33.40
C ALA A 35 -24.42 -10.29 34.09
N GLY A 36 -25.44 -11.15 34.25
CA GLY A 36 -26.66 -10.82 34.97
C GLY A 36 -26.52 -10.71 36.48
N SER A 37 -25.45 -11.25 37.06
CA SER A 37 -25.14 -11.13 38.50
C SER A 37 -24.42 -9.84 38.87
N TYR A 38 -23.79 -9.16 37.89
CA TYR A 38 -23.07 -7.91 38.11
C TYR A 38 -23.98 -6.69 38.05
N ASP A 39 -23.68 -5.71 38.92
CA ASP A 39 -24.28 -4.39 38.87
C ASP A 39 -23.43 -3.37 38.11
N LYS A 40 -23.88 -2.11 38.06
CA LYS A 40 -23.16 -1.05 37.35
C LYS A 40 -21.82 -0.69 38.00
N ASP A 41 -21.71 -0.82 39.32
CA ASP A 41 -20.50 -0.53 40.08
C ASP A 41 -19.46 -1.64 39.91
N ASP A 42 -19.90 -2.90 39.74
CA ASP A 42 -19.02 -4.03 39.43
C ASP A 42 -18.36 -3.86 38.05
N PHE A 43 -19.13 -3.55 37.00
CA PHE A 43 -18.56 -3.27 35.68
C PHE A 43 -17.64 -2.05 35.69
N TYR A 44 -17.93 -1.06 36.51
CA TYR A 44 -17.05 0.10 36.70
C TYR A 44 -15.71 -0.31 37.33
N LYS A 45 -15.71 -1.15 38.38
CA LYS A 45 -14.49 -1.68 39.00
C LYS A 45 -13.68 -2.53 38.03
N ILE A 46 -14.33 -3.37 37.24
CA ILE A 46 -13.68 -4.16 36.18
C ILE A 46 -12.99 -3.22 35.19
N GLY A 47 -13.70 -2.20 34.71
CA GLY A 47 -13.14 -1.19 33.82
C GLY A 47 -11.95 -0.43 34.42
N LEU A 48 -12.01 -0.07 35.71
CA LEU A 48 -10.89 0.58 36.41
C LEU A 48 -9.66 -0.32 36.54
N ALA A 49 -9.86 -1.62 36.79
CA ALA A 49 -8.77 -2.60 36.79
C ALA A 49 -8.13 -2.71 35.39
N GLY A 50 -8.96 -2.76 34.35
CA GLY A 50 -8.53 -2.72 32.96
C GLY A 50 -7.72 -1.46 32.64
N LEU A 51 -8.23 -0.28 33.01
CA LEU A 51 -7.52 0.99 32.84
C LEU A 51 -6.15 0.98 33.52
N ALA A 52 -6.07 0.52 34.77
CA ALA A 52 -4.81 0.41 35.49
C ALA A 52 -3.83 -0.56 34.81
N GLY A 53 -4.34 -1.63 34.19
CA GLY A 53 -3.54 -2.54 33.37
C GLY A 53 -3.05 -1.89 32.08
N MET A 54 -3.91 -1.13 31.39
CA MET A 54 -3.55 -0.43 30.14
C MET A 54 -2.47 0.62 30.37
N LYS A 55 -2.55 1.39 31.46
CA LYS A 55 -1.53 2.38 31.83
C LYS A 55 -0.14 1.78 32.09
N LYS A 56 -0.07 0.51 32.48
CA LYS A 56 1.21 -0.21 32.63
C LYS A 56 1.81 -0.65 31.30
N LEU A 57 0.99 -0.75 30.24
CA LEU A 57 1.43 -1.14 28.91
C LEU A 57 1.84 0.08 28.08
N ASP A 58 1.11 1.19 28.22
CA ASP A 58 1.35 2.42 27.47
C ASP A 58 0.88 3.64 28.28
N ASP A 59 1.85 4.50 28.63
CA ASP A 59 1.64 5.70 29.42
C ASP A 59 0.68 6.70 28.75
N ASN A 60 0.48 6.61 27.42
CA ASN A 60 -0.48 7.46 26.71
C ASN A 60 -1.91 7.30 27.28
N PHE A 61 -2.23 6.14 27.87
CA PHE A 61 -3.54 5.90 28.49
C PHE A 61 -3.78 6.70 29.78
N ASP A 62 -2.76 7.37 30.34
CA ASP A 62 -2.95 8.36 31.40
C ASP A 62 -3.62 9.65 30.91
N THR A 63 -3.52 9.97 29.62
CA THR A 63 -4.15 11.16 29.04
C THR A 63 -5.55 10.87 28.52
N TYR A 64 -5.72 9.78 27.77
CA TYR A 64 -6.91 9.62 26.92
C TYR A 64 -8.11 8.94 27.59
N LEU A 65 -7.86 7.99 28.50
CA LEU A 65 -8.92 7.19 29.11
C LEU A 65 -9.57 7.79 30.37
N PRO A 66 -8.90 8.55 31.27
CA PRO A 66 -9.47 8.89 32.58
C PRO A 66 -10.84 9.58 32.52
N GLU A 67 -11.07 10.42 31.51
CA GLU A 67 -12.36 11.10 31.33
C GLU A 67 -13.53 10.14 31.12
N LEU A 68 -13.33 8.99 30.47
CA LEU A 68 -14.35 7.94 30.27
C LEU A 68 -14.53 7.04 31.50
N PHE A 69 -13.72 7.26 32.54
CA PHE A 69 -13.77 6.55 33.81
C PHE A 69 -14.12 7.47 34.99
N GLU A 70 -14.58 8.70 34.73
CA GLU A 70 -15.08 9.55 35.80
C GLU A 70 -16.29 8.94 36.51
N LYS A 71 -16.31 8.99 37.85
CA LYS A 71 -17.38 8.39 38.67
C LYS A 71 -18.78 8.91 38.30
N LYS A 72 -18.89 10.15 37.80
CA LYS A 72 -20.16 10.73 37.32
C LYS A 72 -20.78 9.92 36.17
N LEU A 73 -19.95 9.28 35.34
CA LEU A 73 -20.39 8.50 34.19
C LEU A 73 -21.11 7.21 34.59
N ILE A 74 -20.98 6.72 35.83
CA ILE A 74 -21.78 5.58 36.32
C ILE A 74 -23.27 5.85 36.17
N LYS A 75 -23.71 7.12 36.35
CA LYS A 75 -25.11 7.54 36.19
C LYS A 75 -25.47 8.02 34.78
N PHE A 76 -24.50 8.16 33.88
CA PHE A 76 -24.73 8.61 32.51
C PHE A 76 -25.71 7.69 31.77
N ASN A 77 -26.61 8.26 30.97
CA ASN A 77 -27.51 7.47 30.13
C ASN A 77 -27.55 8.05 28.71
N ARG A 78 -26.97 7.28 27.80
CA ARG A 78 -26.83 7.64 26.38
C ARG A 78 -28.15 7.81 25.65
N ALA A 79 -29.22 7.19 26.12
CA ALA A 79 -30.55 7.31 25.51
C ALA A 79 -31.24 8.66 25.80
N ILE A 80 -30.73 9.45 26.76
CA ILE A 80 -31.37 10.69 27.23
C ILE A 80 -30.68 11.94 26.66
N ILE A 81 -29.43 11.83 26.21
CA ILE A 81 -28.72 12.95 25.59
C ILE A 81 -29.23 13.23 24.17
N SER A 82 -29.00 14.44 23.68
CA SER A 82 -29.38 14.87 22.33
C SER A 82 -28.66 14.05 21.24
N LYS A 83 -29.10 14.20 20.00
CA LYS A 83 -28.50 13.50 18.86
C LYS A 83 -27.10 14.04 18.56
N GLU A 84 -26.95 15.35 18.70
CA GLU A 84 -25.71 16.09 18.50
C GLU A 84 -24.67 15.65 19.55
N GLU A 85 -25.03 15.66 20.84
CA GLU A 85 -24.16 15.17 21.93
C GLU A 85 -23.80 13.68 21.75
N ASN A 86 -24.74 12.86 21.26
CA ASN A 86 -24.45 11.45 20.96
C ASN A 86 -23.40 11.31 19.87
N THR A 87 -23.42 12.17 18.86
CA THR A 87 -22.48 12.14 17.72
C THR A 87 -21.08 12.57 18.16
N GLU A 88 -20.98 13.59 19.01
CA GLU A 88 -19.69 13.99 19.61
C GLU A 88 -19.14 12.86 20.51
N PHE A 89 -20.02 12.21 21.27
CA PHE A 89 -19.65 11.08 22.10
C PHE A 89 -19.22 9.86 21.27
N ASP A 90 -19.87 9.61 20.13
CA ASP A 90 -19.46 8.59 19.14
C ASP A 90 -18.01 8.80 18.71
N GLN A 91 -17.66 10.02 18.30
CA GLN A 91 -16.29 10.35 17.87
C GLN A 91 -15.26 10.11 18.98
N LYS A 92 -15.60 10.48 20.22
CA LYS A 92 -14.73 10.23 21.39
C LYS A 92 -14.53 8.74 21.62
N ILE A 93 -15.59 7.94 21.56
CA ILE A 93 -15.52 6.48 21.70
C ILE A 93 -14.69 5.87 20.57
N GLU A 94 -14.96 6.23 19.32
CA GLU A 94 -14.26 5.68 18.15
C GLU A 94 -12.76 5.95 18.19
N LYS A 95 -12.36 7.18 18.56
CA LYS A 95 -10.95 7.49 18.81
C LYS A 95 -10.36 6.57 19.88
N MET A 96 -11.08 6.30 20.97
CA MET A 96 -10.60 5.38 22.02
C MET A 96 -10.52 3.93 21.59
N LEU A 97 -11.46 3.45 20.76
CA LEU A 97 -11.40 2.11 20.20
C LEU A 97 -10.13 1.94 19.35
N LEU A 98 -9.80 2.93 18.52
CA LEU A 98 -8.56 2.95 17.75
C LEU A 98 -7.32 2.92 18.65
N LEU A 99 -7.33 3.68 19.76
CA LEU A 99 -6.24 3.64 20.75
C LEU A 99 -6.07 2.26 21.40
N LEU A 100 -7.18 1.59 21.69
CA LEU A 100 -7.19 0.25 22.30
C LEU A 100 -6.84 -0.87 21.32
N SER A 101 -7.03 -0.66 20.02
CA SER A 101 -6.91 -1.70 18.99
C SER A 101 -5.60 -2.51 19.03
N PRO A 102 -4.39 -1.93 19.24
CA PRO A 102 -3.16 -2.71 19.30
C PRO A 102 -3.13 -3.71 20.45
N TYR A 103 -3.96 -3.49 21.48
CA TYR A 103 -3.92 -4.21 22.74
C TYR A 103 -5.07 -5.21 22.91
N PHE A 104 -5.86 -5.50 21.87
CA PHE A 104 -7.06 -6.36 21.97
C PHE A 104 -6.79 -7.76 22.59
N HIS A 105 -5.59 -8.30 22.38
CA HIS A 105 -5.17 -9.57 22.98
C HIS A 105 -4.96 -9.50 24.50
N HIS A 106 -4.71 -8.33 25.06
CA HIS A 106 -4.54 -8.14 26.50
C HIS A 106 -5.87 -8.15 27.23
N GLN A 107 -5.88 -8.79 28.41
CA GLN A 107 -7.06 -8.87 29.25
C GLN A 107 -7.54 -7.49 29.72
N CYS A 108 -6.60 -6.61 30.08
CA CYS A 108 -6.90 -5.25 30.50
C CYS A 108 -7.64 -4.43 29.42
N CYS A 109 -7.30 -4.62 28.14
CA CYS A 109 -8.03 -3.99 27.03
C CYS A 109 -9.49 -4.46 26.99
N ARG A 110 -9.72 -5.77 27.15
CA ARG A 110 -11.09 -6.33 27.13
C ARG A 110 -11.90 -5.91 28.35
N GLU A 111 -11.28 -5.72 29.49
CA GLU A 111 -11.92 -5.17 30.70
C GLU A 111 -12.35 -3.71 30.51
N VAL A 112 -11.55 -2.89 29.81
CA VAL A 112 -11.95 -1.54 29.41
C VAL A 112 -13.15 -1.58 28.44
N LEU A 113 -13.09 -2.47 27.43
CA LEU A 113 -14.20 -2.63 26.48
C LEU A 113 -15.48 -3.12 27.16
N GLU A 114 -15.37 -4.01 28.16
CA GLU A 114 -16.50 -4.51 28.95
C GLU A 114 -17.25 -3.34 29.63
N TRP A 115 -16.51 -2.42 30.26
CA TRP A 115 -17.09 -1.20 30.80
C TRP A 115 -17.80 -0.38 29.73
N PHE A 116 -17.18 -0.19 28.56
CA PHE A 116 -17.79 0.61 27.48
C PHE A 116 -19.06 -0.05 26.92
N ILE A 117 -19.09 -1.38 26.79
CA ILE A 117 -20.25 -2.15 26.34
C ILE A 117 -21.42 -1.94 27.31
N HIS A 118 -21.18 -2.09 28.61
CA HIS A 118 -22.25 -1.97 29.61
C HIS A 118 -22.68 -0.51 29.86
N LYS A 119 -21.72 0.42 29.89
CA LYS A 119 -21.99 1.82 30.24
C LYS A 119 -22.45 2.65 29.05
N PHE A 120 -21.77 2.53 27.93
CA PHE A 120 -21.95 3.38 26.75
C PHE A 120 -22.66 2.67 25.60
N GLN A 121 -22.98 1.38 25.77
CA GLN A 121 -23.72 0.56 24.80
C GLN A 121 -23.07 0.57 23.41
N ILE A 122 -21.74 0.56 23.37
CA ILE A 122 -20.97 0.68 22.13
C ILE A 122 -21.24 -0.48 21.16
N HIS A 123 -21.61 -1.66 21.65
CA HIS A 123 -22.04 -2.80 20.83
C HIS A 123 -23.32 -2.54 20.03
N SER A 124 -24.09 -1.50 20.38
CA SER A 124 -25.32 -1.10 19.69
C SER A 124 -25.21 0.24 18.99
N TYR A 125 -24.57 1.24 19.62
CA TYR A 125 -24.41 2.58 19.06
C TYR A 125 -23.22 2.67 18.09
N ASN A 126 -22.12 1.97 18.39
CA ASN A 126 -20.86 2.00 17.64
C ASN A 126 -20.54 0.62 17.04
N ALA A 127 -21.56 -0.18 16.72
CA ALA A 127 -21.37 -1.59 16.32
C ALA A 127 -20.46 -1.74 15.08
N GLU A 128 -20.64 -0.88 14.08
CA GLU A 128 -19.82 -0.87 12.86
C GLU A 128 -18.38 -0.43 13.14
N ALA A 129 -18.19 0.64 13.92
CA ALA A 129 -16.85 1.09 14.30
C ALA A 129 -16.10 0.06 15.15
N LEU A 130 -16.79 -0.65 16.06
CA LEU A 130 -16.23 -1.78 16.81
C LEU A 130 -15.79 -2.91 15.87
N PHE A 131 -16.66 -3.29 14.93
CA PHE A 131 -16.34 -4.32 13.95
C PHE A 131 -15.10 -3.94 13.13
N LEU A 132 -15.08 -2.74 12.55
CA LEU A 132 -13.97 -2.27 11.69
C LEU A 132 -12.66 -2.09 12.47
N THR A 133 -12.71 -1.59 13.71
CA THR A 133 -11.53 -1.42 14.57
C THR A 133 -10.85 -2.75 14.87
N PHE A 134 -11.62 -3.76 15.25
CA PHE A 134 -11.09 -5.05 15.69
C PHE A 134 -11.08 -6.12 14.61
N LEU A 135 -11.48 -5.79 13.37
CA LEU A 135 -11.47 -6.72 12.23
C LEU A 135 -10.11 -7.38 11.96
N PRO A 136 -8.94 -6.74 12.19
CA PRO A 136 -7.65 -7.41 12.06
C PRO A 136 -7.52 -8.69 12.90
N PHE A 137 -8.33 -8.83 13.96
CA PHE A 137 -8.38 -10.00 14.83
C PHE A 137 -9.42 -11.05 14.40
N HIS A 138 -9.92 -10.99 13.17
CA HIS A 138 -11.04 -11.81 12.68
C HIS A 138 -10.93 -13.32 12.94
N SER A 139 -9.70 -13.86 13.01
CA SER A 139 -9.43 -15.29 13.12
C SER A 139 -9.43 -15.84 14.55
N ILE A 140 -9.53 -15.00 15.58
CA ILE A 140 -9.41 -15.43 16.99
C ILE A 140 -10.76 -15.49 17.71
N ASN A 141 -10.86 -16.36 18.72
CA ASN A 141 -12.10 -16.56 19.48
C ASN A 141 -12.59 -15.30 20.22
N SER A 142 -11.69 -14.43 20.69
CA SER A 142 -12.10 -13.19 21.35
C SER A 142 -12.78 -12.22 20.38
N PHE A 143 -12.40 -12.23 19.09
CA PHE A 143 -13.14 -11.49 18.06
C PHE A 143 -14.50 -12.13 17.79
N GLY A 144 -14.60 -13.47 17.71
CA GLY A 144 -15.88 -14.17 17.60
C GLY A 144 -16.86 -13.81 18.74
N ARG A 145 -16.35 -13.72 19.98
CA ARG A 145 -17.12 -13.22 21.14
C ARG A 145 -17.54 -11.75 21.02
N LEU A 146 -16.65 -10.89 20.54
CA LEU A 146 -17.00 -9.49 20.27
C LEU A 146 -18.12 -9.43 19.21
N LEU A 147 -17.97 -10.17 18.12
CA LEU A 147 -18.93 -10.24 17.03
C LEU A 147 -20.31 -10.71 17.50
N HIS A 148 -20.37 -11.72 18.38
CA HIS A 148 -21.60 -12.25 18.97
C HIS A 148 -22.47 -11.18 19.65
N ILE A 149 -21.85 -10.19 20.30
CA ILE A 149 -22.60 -9.15 21.02
C ILE A 149 -22.96 -7.94 20.17
N LEU A 150 -22.36 -7.78 18.98
CA LEU A 150 -22.61 -6.62 18.12
C LEU A 150 -24.04 -6.63 17.58
N LYS A 151 -24.66 -5.44 17.56
CA LYS A 151 -26.01 -5.27 17.07
C LYS A 151 -26.03 -4.30 15.90
N PHE A 152 -25.84 -4.84 14.70
CA PHE A 152 -25.87 -4.07 13.46
C PHE A 152 -27.28 -3.58 13.12
N ASN A 153 -27.35 -2.40 12.51
CA ASN A 153 -28.59 -1.80 12.00
C ASN A 153 -28.64 -1.75 10.46
N SER A 154 -27.56 -2.14 9.78
CA SER A 154 -27.44 -2.14 8.31
C SER A 154 -27.61 -3.56 7.75
N PRO A 155 -28.37 -3.73 6.65
CA PRO A 155 -28.47 -5.01 5.95
C PRO A 155 -27.13 -5.47 5.35
N ASP A 156 -26.18 -4.56 5.13
CA ASP A 156 -24.86 -4.90 4.57
C ASP A 156 -24.02 -5.77 5.53
N MET A 157 -24.42 -5.86 6.80
CA MET A 157 -23.79 -6.70 7.83
C MET A 157 -24.48 -8.05 8.04
N ASN A 158 -25.58 -8.35 7.33
CA ASN A 158 -26.35 -9.59 7.56
C ASN A 158 -25.56 -10.88 7.30
N TRP A 159 -24.50 -10.82 6.51
CA TRP A 159 -23.64 -11.97 6.26
C TRP A 159 -22.90 -12.47 7.51
N LEU A 160 -22.84 -11.64 8.56
CA LEU A 160 -22.21 -11.98 9.82
C LEU A 160 -23.11 -12.87 10.70
N GLU A 161 -24.40 -13.03 10.40
CA GLU A 161 -25.39 -13.66 11.29
C GLU A 161 -24.98 -15.06 11.78
N GLU A 162 -24.40 -15.90 10.90
CA GLU A 162 -23.94 -17.24 11.27
C GLU A 162 -22.78 -17.19 12.27
N TYR A 163 -21.80 -16.32 12.02
CA TYR A 163 -20.65 -16.11 12.89
C TYR A 163 -21.04 -15.46 14.23
N GLN A 164 -22.00 -14.55 14.20
CA GLN A 164 -22.55 -13.94 15.41
C GLN A 164 -23.21 -15.00 16.29
N LYS A 165 -24.08 -15.84 15.72
CA LYS A 165 -24.83 -16.85 16.49
C LYS A 165 -23.90 -17.80 17.25
N ASP A 166 -22.85 -18.27 16.60
CA ASP A 166 -21.95 -19.28 17.14
C ASP A 166 -20.74 -18.68 17.88
N ALA A 167 -20.65 -17.34 17.98
CA ALA A 167 -19.49 -16.61 18.49
C ALA A 167 -18.18 -17.07 17.82
N ALA A 168 -18.25 -17.37 16.52
CA ALA A 168 -17.19 -18.01 15.77
C ALA A 168 -16.24 -16.98 15.14
N PRO A 169 -14.94 -17.27 15.03
CA PRO A 169 -14.03 -16.48 14.23
C PRO A 169 -14.40 -16.55 12.73
N ILE A 170 -14.02 -15.52 11.97
CA ILE A 170 -14.25 -15.45 10.53
C ILE A 170 -12.96 -15.87 9.80
N PRO A 171 -12.96 -16.95 9.01
CA PRO A 171 -11.82 -17.31 8.18
C PRO A 171 -11.50 -16.26 7.11
N LEU A 172 -10.22 -16.05 6.79
CA LEU A 172 -9.78 -15.02 5.83
C LEU A 172 -10.40 -15.22 4.43
N ASN A 173 -10.49 -16.46 3.96
CA ASN A 173 -11.11 -16.78 2.67
C ASN A 173 -12.59 -16.39 2.60
N ILE A 174 -13.30 -16.45 3.73
CA ILE A 174 -14.68 -15.98 3.83
C ILE A 174 -14.74 -14.45 3.75
N LEU A 175 -13.86 -13.74 4.47
CA LEU A 175 -13.74 -12.28 4.33
C LEU A 175 -13.46 -11.86 2.89
N CYS A 176 -12.51 -12.52 2.22
CA CYS A 176 -12.18 -12.25 0.82
C CYS A 176 -13.41 -12.44 -0.08
N ARG A 177 -14.16 -13.52 0.09
CA ARG A 177 -15.39 -13.79 -0.66
C ARG A 177 -16.42 -12.68 -0.46
N PHE A 178 -16.62 -12.21 0.77
CA PHE A 178 -17.58 -11.13 1.04
C PHE A 178 -17.14 -9.78 0.49
N CYS A 179 -15.84 -9.48 0.52
CA CYS A 179 -15.29 -8.31 -0.16
C CYS A 179 -15.62 -8.32 -1.66
N GLN A 180 -15.66 -9.50 -2.31
CA GLN A 180 -15.98 -9.65 -3.73
C GLN A 180 -17.48 -9.66 -4.04
N SER A 181 -18.30 -10.30 -3.20
CA SER A 181 -19.75 -10.47 -3.47
C SER A 181 -20.60 -9.29 -3.00
N GLY A 182 -20.04 -8.37 -2.23
CA GLY A 182 -20.75 -7.19 -1.75
C GLY A 182 -21.18 -6.30 -2.92
N ARG A 183 -22.41 -5.78 -2.87
CA ARG A 183 -22.83 -4.70 -3.79
C ARG A 183 -21.77 -3.61 -3.75
N ASP A 184 -21.25 -3.26 -4.92
CA ASP A 184 -20.32 -2.16 -5.02
C ASP A 184 -19.16 -2.32 -4.01
N TYR A 185 -18.55 -3.51 -3.87
CA TYR A 185 -17.38 -3.76 -3.00
C TYR A 185 -17.42 -3.02 -1.64
N TRP A 186 -18.60 -3.00 -1.00
CA TRP A 186 -18.90 -2.05 0.09
C TRP A 186 -17.89 -2.14 1.24
N LEU A 187 -17.47 -3.35 1.61
CA LEU A 187 -16.56 -3.59 2.74
C LEU A 187 -15.18 -2.99 2.46
N ILE A 188 -14.68 -3.10 1.22
CA ILE A 188 -13.42 -2.47 0.81
C ILE A 188 -13.54 -0.95 0.93
N THR A 189 -14.67 -0.38 0.49
CA THR A 189 -14.90 1.07 0.63
C THR A 189 -14.97 1.51 2.09
N CYS A 190 -15.66 0.75 2.95
CA CYS A 190 -15.72 1.05 4.37
C CYS A 190 -14.34 0.96 5.02
N LEU A 191 -13.56 -0.08 4.72
CA LEU A 191 -12.19 -0.24 5.23
C LEU A 191 -11.28 0.88 4.76
N ASN A 192 -11.29 1.22 3.48
CA ASN A 192 -10.48 2.30 2.93
C ASN A 192 -10.81 3.65 3.61
N LYS A 193 -12.10 3.98 3.74
CA LYS A 193 -12.55 5.20 4.42
C LYS A 193 -12.17 5.21 5.89
N PHE A 194 -12.36 4.08 6.58
CA PHE A 194 -12.02 3.93 7.98
C PHE A 194 -10.52 4.19 8.22
N VAL A 195 -9.66 3.63 7.36
CA VAL A 195 -8.21 3.81 7.46
C VAL A 195 -7.78 5.24 7.18
N VAL A 196 -8.28 5.84 6.10
CA VAL A 196 -7.99 7.24 5.80
C VAL A 196 -8.39 8.14 6.98
N ASN A 197 -9.58 7.94 7.53
CA ASN A 197 -10.08 8.71 8.65
C ASN A 197 -9.22 8.56 9.92
N PHE A 198 -8.81 7.33 10.29
CA PHE A 198 -7.98 7.19 11.49
C PHE A 198 -6.55 7.68 11.30
N VAL A 199 -6.00 7.60 10.08
CA VAL A 199 -4.68 8.17 9.77
C VAL A 199 -4.70 9.70 9.86
N GLU A 200 -5.85 10.33 9.59
CA GLU A 200 -6.04 11.78 9.71
C GLU A 200 -6.25 12.24 11.17
N ILE A 201 -6.95 11.44 11.99
CA ILE A 201 -7.36 11.84 13.35
C ILE A 201 -6.30 11.48 14.42
N LEU A 202 -5.52 10.42 14.20
CA LEU A 202 -4.53 9.95 15.16
C LEU A 202 -3.15 10.54 14.91
N GLU A 203 -2.37 10.63 15.99
CA GLU A 203 -0.97 11.02 15.90
C GLU A 203 -0.13 9.90 15.29
N GLU A 204 0.91 10.28 14.51
CA GLU A 204 1.82 9.36 13.83
C GLU A 204 2.41 8.29 14.75
N LYS A 205 2.81 8.68 15.97
CA LYS A 205 3.34 7.76 16.99
C LYS A 205 2.35 6.63 17.30
N HIS A 206 1.05 6.93 17.39
CA HIS A 206 0.04 5.93 17.71
C HIS A 206 -0.27 5.05 16.50
N ILE A 207 -0.34 5.63 15.31
CA ILE A 207 -0.56 4.88 14.07
C ILE A 207 0.57 3.86 13.84
N ASN A 208 1.80 4.19 14.21
CA ASN A 208 2.93 3.26 14.14
C ASN A 208 2.72 2.01 15.03
N ASN A 209 1.98 2.11 16.15
CA ASN A 209 1.59 0.95 16.96
C ASN A 209 0.46 0.12 16.31
N MET A 210 -0.17 0.61 15.24
CA MET A 210 -1.25 -0.05 14.50
C MET A 210 -0.76 -0.85 13.28
N GLN A 211 0.51 -1.27 13.24
CA GLN A 211 1.08 -2.08 12.14
C GLN A 211 0.24 -3.33 11.80
N HIS A 212 -0.39 -3.94 12.81
CA HIS A 212 -1.28 -5.09 12.66
C HIS A 212 -2.43 -4.81 11.68
N TYR A 213 -2.96 -3.57 11.65
CA TYR A 213 -4.05 -3.18 10.75
C TYR A 213 -3.59 -3.16 9.29
N PHE A 214 -2.43 -2.54 9.00
CA PHE A 214 -1.89 -2.50 7.63
C PHE A 214 -1.44 -3.88 7.15
N THR A 215 -0.93 -4.72 8.05
CA THR A 215 -0.59 -6.12 7.76
C THR A 215 -1.84 -6.93 7.41
N PHE A 216 -2.93 -6.75 8.16
CA PHE A 216 -4.22 -7.34 7.85
C PHE A 216 -4.74 -6.89 6.48
N LEU A 217 -4.70 -5.60 6.16
CA LEU A 217 -5.14 -5.09 4.85
C LEU A 217 -4.27 -5.63 3.71
N ALA A 218 -2.95 -5.70 3.89
CA ALA A 218 -2.04 -6.26 2.89
C ALA A 218 -2.41 -7.72 2.61
N SER A 219 -2.67 -8.49 3.66
CA SER A 219 -3.13 -9.88 3.55
C SER A 219 -4.49 -9.99 2.87
N LEU A 220 -5.49 -9.23 3.31
CA LEU A 220 -6.84 -9.27 2.76
C LEU A 220 -6.87 -8.88 1.29
N TYR A 221 -6.24 -7.75 0.93
CA TYR A 221 -6.27 -7.23 -0.44
C TYR A 221 -5.34 -8.04 -1.34
N GLY A 222 -4.18 -8.47 -0.85
CA GLY A 222 -3.28 -9.36 -1.58
C GLY A 222 -3.98 -10.67 -1.96
N ASN A 223 -4.60 -11.35 -0.99
CA ASN A 223 -5.35 -12.59 -1.25
C ASN A 223 -6.55 -12.35 -2.18
N LEU A 224 -7.24 -11.20 -2.04
CA LEU A 224 -8.34 -10.85 -2.92
C LEU A 224 -7.90 -10.66 -4.38
N ILE A 225 -6.71 -10.09 -4.60
CA ILE A 225 -6.11 -9.90 -5.93
C ILE A 225 -5.53 -11.20 -6.49
N GLU A 226 -4.88 -12.02 -5.66
CA GLU A 226 -4.25 -13.27 -6.11
C GLU A 226 -5.25 -14.40 -6.38
N ASN A 227 -6.47 -14.29 -5.86
CA ASN A 227 -7.47 -15.33 -5.99
C ASN A 227 -7.91 -15.50 -7.45
N ARG A 228 -7.40 -16.56 -8.10
CA ARG A 228 -7.62 -16.87 -9.53
C ARG A 228 -9.08 -17.12 -9.91
N GLY A 229 -9.97 -17.30 -8.92
CA GLY A 229 -11.41 -17.45 -9.12
C GLY A 229 -12.19 -16.15 -9.23
N SER A 230 -11.58 -15.00 -8.90
CA SER A 230 -12.24 -13.69 -9.01
C SER A 230 -11.76 -12.93 -10.23
N THR A 231 -12.70 -12.51 -11.08
CA THR A 231 -12.45 -11.47 -12.07
C THR A 231 -12.26 -10.15 -11.32
N ILE A 232 -11.03 -9.64 -11.32
CA ILE A 232 -10.76 -8.28 -10.85
C ILE A 232 -11.33 -7.35 -11.90
N ASP A 233 -12.47 -6.74 -11.60
CA ASP A 233 -13.12 -5.79 -12.48
C ASP A 233 -12.58 -4.36 -12.30
N ASP A 234 -12.90 -3.50 -13.25
CA ASP A 234 -12.52 -2.08 -13.21
C ASP A 234 -13.08 -1.37 -11.97
N GLN A 235 -14.20 -1.86 -11.42
CA GLN A 235 -14.84 -1.26 -10.27
C GLN A 235 -14.01 -1.48 -8.99
N LEU A 236 -13.46 -2.67 -8.80
CA LEU A 236 -12.52 -2.95 -7.71
C LEU A 236 -11.25 -2.12 -7.85
N ILE A 237 -10.67 -2.06 -9.06
CA ILE A 237 -9.48 -1.25 -9.34
C ILE A 237 -9.75 0.22 -9.00
N SER A 238 -10.90 0.77 -9.40
CA SER A 238 -11.28 2.16 -9.12
C SER A 238 -11.36 2.51 -7.63
N ARG A 239 -11.55 1.51 -6.75
CA ARG A 239 -11.62 1.68 -5.28
C ARG A 239 -10.27 1.49 -4.61
N LEU A 240 -9.44 0.59 -5.14
CA LEU A 240 -8.11 0.34 -4.63
C LEU A 240 -7.15 1.47 -5.00
N MET A 241 -7.22 1.97 -6.23
CA MET A 241 -6.26 2.96 -6.75
C MET A 241 -6.14 4.25 -5.94
N PRO A 242 -7.25 4.93 -5.54
CA PRO A 242 -7.15 6.11 -4.68
C PRO A 242 -6.50 5.80 -3.33
N PHE A 243 -6.84 4.64 -2.74
CA PHE A 243 -6.32 4.22 -1.45
C PHE A 243 -4.83 3.87 -1.50
N ILE A 244 -4.40 3.16 -2.55
CA ILE A 244 -2.98 2.92 -2.84
C ILE A 244 -2.25 4.25 -3.00
N GLY A 245 -2.83 5.21 -3.74
CA GLY A 245 -2.21 6.51 -3.93
C GLY A 245 -2.05 7.33 -2.66
N ILE A 246 -2.99 7.23 -1.71
CA ILE A 246 -2.85 7.83 -0.37
C ILE A 246 -1.74 7.10 0.41
N SER A 247 -1.73 5.76 0.39
CA SER A 247 -0.76 4.95 1.12
C SER A 247 0.69 5.20 0.70
N LEU A 248 0.96 5.30 -0.62
CA LEU A 248 2.30 5.55 -1.16
C LEU A 248 2.86 6.94 -0.81
N LYS A 249 1.97 7.91 -0.57
CA LYS A 249 2.34 9.27 -0.12
C LYS A 249 2.43 9.39 1.40
N SER A 250 2.01 8.37 2.13
CA SER A 250 1.98 8.42 3.59
C SER A 250 3.39 8.39 4.18
N LYS A 251 3.55 9.06 5.32
CA LYS A 251 4.77 8.98 6.16
C LYS A 251 4.75 7.75 7.07
N ILE A 252 3.57 7.15 7.28
CA ILE A 252 3.42 5.95 8.09
C ILE A 252 4.06 4.78 7.36
N GLU A 253 5.16 4.26 7.91
CA GLU A 253 5.96 3.23 7.23
C GLU A 253 5.15 2.00 6.84
N ALA A 254 4.38 1.46 7.78
CA ALA A 254 3.54 0.27 7.56
C ALA A 254 2.47 0.51 6.47
N PHE A 255 1.93 1.72 6.38
CA PHE A 255 0.94 2.06 5.35
C PHE A 255 1.61 2.22 3.97
N LYS A 256 2.81 2.80 3.93
CA LYS A 256 3.60 2.91 2.70
C LYS A 256 4.01 1.53 2.17
N TYR A 257 4.46 0.61 3.05
CA TYR A 257 4.73 -0.78 2.69
C TYR A 257 3.50 -1.50 2.15
N PHE A 258 2.32 -1.31 2.77
CA PHE A 258 1.07 -1.82 2.23
C PHE A 258 0.84 -1.35 0.78
N GLY A 259 1.02 -0.06 0.50
CA GLY A 259 0.89 0.51 -0.84
C GLY A 259 1.83 -0.11 -1.86
N ILE A 260 3.10 -0.30 -1.48
CA ILE A 260 4.13 -0.89 -2.34
C ILE A 260 3.79 -2.36 -2.64
N ILE A 261 3.44 -3.15 -1.62
CA ILE A 261 3.08 -4.57 -1.76
C ILE A 261 1.87 -4.72 -2.68
N ILE A 262 0.77 -3.98 -2.43
CA ILE A 262 -0.44 -4.09 -3.24
C ILE A 262 -0.21 -3.62 -4.68
N SER A 263 0.64 -2.60 -4.89
CA SER A 263 1.05 -2.18 -6.25
C SER A 263 1.77 -3.30 -7.00
N CYS A 264 2.67 -4.01 -6.33
CA CYS A 264 3.37 -5.17 -6.87
C CYS A 264 2.38 -6.31 -7.19
N THR A 265 1.52 -6.67 -6.24
CA THR A 265 0.52 -7.74 -6.40
C THR A 265 -0.44 -7.46 -7.55
N LEU A 266 -0.89 -6.21 -7.71
CA LEU A 266 -1.72 -5.79 -8.83
C LEU A 266 -0.99 -5.98 -10.17
N ALA A 267 0.27 -5.55 -10.28
CA ALA A 267 1.03 -5.70 -11.53
C ALA A 267 1.27 -7.16 -11.92
N VAL A 268 1.36 -8.07 -10.95
CA VAL A 268 1.56 -9.51 -11.20
C VAL A 268 0.28 -10.19 -11.67
N ASN A 269 -0.88 -9.79 -11.16
CA ASN A 269 -2.12 -10.55 -11.31
C ASN A 269 -3.16 -9.88 -12.23
N VAL A 270 -2.98 -8.60 -12.57
CA VAL A 270 -3.98 -7.79 -13.29
C VAL A 270 -3.37 -7.15 -14.52
N SER A 271 -4.09 -7.21 -15.65
CA SER A 271 -3.78 -6.40 -16.82
C SER A 271 -4.21 -4.95 -16.56
N ILE A 272 -3.26 -4.11 -16.16
CA ILE A 272 -3.50 -2.69 -15.90
C ILE A 272 -3.08 -1.89 -17.12
N ASN A 273 -3.81 -0.83 -17.44
CA ASN A 273 -3.43 0.02 -18.56
C ASN A 273 -2.14 0.82 -18.29
N ASP A 274 -1.48 1.20 -19.37
CA ASP A 274 -0.19 1.92 -19.38
C ASP A 274 -0.20 3.21 -18.55
N GLU A 275 -1.32 3.93 -18.51
CA GLU A 275 -1.46 5.21 -17.81
C GLU A 275 -1.55 5.02 -16.29
N ILE A 276 -2.34 4.05 -15.84
CA ILE A 276 -2.47 3.69 -14.42
C ILE A 276 -1.12 3.19 -13.91
N ALA A 277 -0.43 2.33 -14.67
CA ALA A 277 0.90 1.85 -14.31
C ALA A 277 1.92 2.99 -14.19
N LYS A 278 1.93 3.96 -15.12
CA LYS A 278 2.76 5.17 -15.04
C LYS A 278 2.41 6.03 -13.82
N ASN A 279 1.13 6.12 -13.46
CA ASN A 279 0.69 6.83 -12.26
C ASN A 279 1.16 6.13 -10.97
N ILE A 280 1.10 4.79 -10.90
CA ILE A 280 1.65 4.02 -9.78
C ILE A 280 3.15 4.29 -9.66
N LEU A 281 3.91 4.18 -10.75
CA LEU A 281 5.34 4.46 -10.76
C LEU A 281 5.66 5.89 -10.32
N LYS A 282 4.88 6.89 -10.77
CA LYS A 282 5.02 8.29 -10.34
C LYS A 282 4.85 8.43 -8.83
N LEU A 283 3.93 7.67 -8.23
CA LEU A 283 3.66 7.70 -6.79
C LEU A 283 4.68 6.90 -5.99
N LEU A 284 5.17 5.78 -6.53
CA LEU A 284 6.28 5.02 -5.95
C LEU A 284 7.55 5.87 -5.85
N PHE A 285 7.87 6.62 -6.91
CA PHE A 285 9.02 7.53 -6.94
C PHE A 285 8.80 8.88 -6.25
N TYR A 286 7.63 9.11 -5.64
CA TYR A 286 7.34 10.36 -4.93
C TYR A 286 7.98 10.34 -3.54
N ASN A 287 8.92 11.27 -3.29
CA ASN A 287 9.61 11.43 -2.00
C ASN A 287 10.07 10.08 -1.43
N ILE A 288 10.84 9.31 -2.21
CA ILE A 288 11.42 8.07 -1.71
C ILE A 288 12.39 8.42 -0.58
N GLU A 289 12.33 7.66 0.49
CA GLU A 289 13.33 7.67 1.56
C GLU A 289 14.15 6.38 1.48
N ILE A 290 15.38 6.42 1.96
CA ILE A 290 16.35 5.32 1.88
C ILE A 290 15.76 3.95 2.33
N PRO A 291 14.98 3.86 3.44
CA PRO A 291 14.44 2.57 3.88
C PRO A 291 13.52 1.90 2.86
N PHE A 292 12.81 2.68 2.05
CA PHE A 292 11.86 2.17 1.06
C PHE A 292 12.47 1.99 -0.33
N ALA A 293 13.67 2.51 -0.56
CA ALA A 293 14.23 2.62 -1.90
C ALA A 293 14.42 1.23 -2.55
N GLU A 294 15.02 0.27 -1.83
CA GLU A 294 15.24 -1.10 -2.34
C GLU A 294 13.93 -1.77 -2.80
N ILE A 295 12.93 -1.84 -1.92
CA ILE A 295 11.64 -2.47 -2.25
C ILE A 295 10.88 -1.72 -3.35
N THR A 296 11.05 -0.40 -3.42
CA THR A 296 10.42 0.43 -4.45
C THR A 296 10.99 0.17 -5.83
N PHE A 297 12.31 0.08 -5.97
CA PHE A 297 12.94 -0.27 -7.26
C PHE A 297 12.64 -1.70 -7.70
N GLN A 298 12.60 -2.65 -6.76
CA GLN A 298 12.17 -4.02 -7.06
C GLN A 298 10.73 -4.05 -7.58
N THR A 299 9.82 -3.32 -6.91
CA THR A 299 8.41 -3.21 -7.34
C THR A 299 8.29 -2.53 -8.69
N ALA A 300 9.05 -1.45 -8.92
CA ALA A 300 9.08 -0.78 -10.22
C ALA A 300 9.56 -1.69 -11.34
N ASN A 301 10.55 -2.56 -11.09
CA ASN A 301 10.98 -3.56 -12.06
C ASN A 301 9.89 -4.57 -12.38
N VAL A 302 9.21 -5.12 -11.37
CA VAL A 302 8.09 -6.04 -11.56
C VAL A 302 6.97 -5.37 -12.38
N ILE A 303 6.65 -4.11 -12.10
CA ILE A 303 5.66 -3.34 -12.85
C ILE A 303 6.08 -3.21 -14.32
N CYS A 304 7.33 -2.83 -14.59
CA CYS A 304 7.82 -2.68 -15.97
C CYS A 304 7.82 -4.01 -16.73
N GLU A 305 8.18 -5.10 -16.06
CA GLU A 305 8.29 -6.43 -16.66
C GLU A 305 6.91 -7.05 -16.92
N ARG A 306 6.02 -7.06 -15.93
CA ARG A 306 4.73 -7.76 -16.02
C ARG A 306 3.70 -7.02 -16.86
N LEU A 307 3.77 -5.69 -16.90
CA LEU A 307 2.87 -4.86 -17.69
C LEU A 307 3.48 -4.44 -19.03
N GLU A 308 4.68 -4.93 -19.37
CA GLU A 308 5.38 -4.65 -20.64
C GLU A 308 5.45 -3.14 -20.96
N LEU A 309 5.78 -2.32 -19.96
CA LEU A 309 5.72 -0.87 -20.10
C LEU A 309 6.70 -0.37 -21.16
N SER A 310 6.19 0.53 -22.01
CA SER A 310 6.98 1.17 -23.06
C SER A 310 7.75 2.40 -22.60
N LYS A 311 7.27 3.11 -21.55
CA LYS A 311 7.85 4.37 -21.06
C LYS A 311 7.67 4.54 -19.56
N LEU A 312 8.70 5.07 -18.89
CA LEU A 312 8.65 5.51 -17.49
C LEU A 312 8.14 6.97 -17.36
N PRO A 313 7.63 7.38 -16.18
CA PRO A 313 7.25 8.76 -15.89
C PRO A 313 8.50 9.66 -15.81
N LYS A 314 8.94 10.18 -16.96
CA LYS A 314 10.19 10.96 -17.14
C LYS A 314 10.41 12.04 -16.08
N LYS A 315 9.40 12.88 -15.81
CA LYS A 315 9.52 13.97 -14.82
C LYS A 315 9.83 13.45 -13.42
N SER A 316 9.18 12.37 -12.99
CA SER A 316 9.40 11.76 -11.68
C SER A 316 10.79 11.15 -11.56
N ILE A 317 11.27 10.48 -12.62
CA ILE A 317 12.62 9.90 -12.66
C ILE A 317 13.69 11.00 -12.58
N LEU A 318 13.53 12.09 -13.32
CA LEU A 318 14.48 13.20 -13.27
C LEU A 318 14.49 13.88 -11.89
N HIS A 319 13.32 14.04 -11.26
CA HIS A 319 13.22 14.56 -9.90
C HIS A 319 13.92 13.63 -8.90
N LEU A 320 13.71 12.31 -9.00
CA LEU A 320 14.36 11.31 -8.18
C LEU A 320 15.89 11.39 -8.27
N ILE A 321 16.43 11.52 -9.49
CA ILE A 321 17.89 11.62 -9.71
C ILE A 321 18.46 12.90 -9.11
N ASN A 322 17.70 14.01 -9.14
CA ASN A 322 18.17 15.30 -8.62
C ASN A 322 18.07 15.41 -7.10
N ASP A 323 17.05 14.79 -6.50
CA ASP A 323 16.80 14.85 -5.05
C ASP A 323 17.64 13.85 -4.26
N PHE A 324 17.91 12.68 -4.84
CA PHE A 324 18.76 11.69 -4.19
C PHE A 324 20.23 12.09 -4.33
N ASP A 325 20.98 11.90 -3.25
CA ASP A 325 22.45 11.92 -3.33
C ASP A 325 22.89 10.91 -4.39
N LEU A 326 23.59 11.42 -5.42
CA LEU A 326 24.04 10.64 -6.58
C LEU A 326 24.83 9.41 -6.16
N PHE A 327 25.64 9.50 -5.11
CA PHE A 327 26.41 8.36 -4.61
C PHE A 327 25.50 7.30 -3.99
N GLN A 328 24.47 7.70 -3.26
CA GLN A 328 23.54 6.77 -2.62
C GLN A 328 22.67 6.05 -3.65
N LEU A 329 22.13 6.79 -4.63
CA LEU A 329 21.27 6.20 -5.66
C LEU A 329 22.05 5.27 -6.59
N SER A 330 23.24 5.69 -7.03
CA SER A 330 24.07 4.84 -7.89
C SER A 330 24.52 3.57 -7.17
N ASP A 331 24.98 3.65 -5.92
CA ASP A 331 25.37 2.47 -5.13
C ASP A 331 24.18 1.54 -4.89
N LEU A 332 23.00 2.08 -4.58
CA LEU A 332 21.78 1.29 -4.43
C LEU A 332 21.43 0.55 -5.73
N LEU A 333 21.35 1.26 -6.85
CA LEU A 333 21.03 0.64 -8.15
C LEU A 333 22.06 -0.41 -8.53
N LEU A 334 23.35 -0.14 -8.35
CA LEU A 334 24.42 -1.09 -8.61
C LEU A 334 24.34 -2.34 -7.70
N LYS A 335 23.94 -2.19 -6.44
CA LYS A 335 23.68 -3.33 -5.53
C LYS A 335 22.48 -4.16 -5.99
N LEU A 336 21.42 -3.51 -6.47
CA LEU A 336 20.24 -4.20 -6.98
C LEU A 336 20.53 -4.91 -8.30
N MET A 337 21.25 -4.27 -9.21
CA MET A 337 21.69 -4.82 -10.50
C MET A 337 22.52 -6.10 -10.34
N SER A 338 23.34 -6.18 -9.29
CA SER A 338 24.13 -7.37 -9.00
C SER A 338 23.33 -8.52 -8.36
N LYS A 339 22.18 -8.20 -7.75
CA LYS A 339 21.33 -9.19 -7.04
C LYS A 339 20.17 -9.69 -7.89
N TYR A 340 19.61 -8.84 -8.75
CA TYR A 340 18.36 -9.08 -9.46
C TYR A 340 18.48 -8.72 -10.95
N GLU A 341 17.80 -9.47 -11.81
CA GLU A 341 17.67 -9.14 -13.23
C GLU A 341 16.64 -8.02 -13.41
N MET A 342 17.10 -6.78 -13.57
CA MET A 342 16.25 -5.58 -13.67
C MET A 342 16.15 -5.00 -15.09
N VAL A 343 16.25 -5.84 -16.13
CA VAL A 343 16.36 -5.39 -17.53
C VAL A 343 15.17 -4.52 -17.95
N ALA A 344 13.95 -4.89 -17.55
CA ALA A 344 12.72 -4.17 -17.92
C ALA A 344 12.73 -2.72 -17.40
N PHE A 345 13.09 -2.50 -16.13
CA PHE A 345 13.20 -1.15 -15.60
C PHE A 345 14.42 -0.39 -16.14
N LEU A 346 15.60 -1.04 -16.17
CA LEU A 346 16.86 -0.39 -16.52
C LEU A 346 16.87 0.10 -17.97
N SER A 347 16.34 -0.67 -18.91
CA SER A 347 16.25 -0.25 -20.32
C SER A 347 15.47 1.06 -20.48
N LEU A 348 14.33 1.20 -19.80
CA LEU A 348 13.53 2.41 -19.80
C LEU A 348 14.19 3.56 -19.03
N PHE A 349 14.87 3.26 -17.92
CA PHE A 349 15.57 4.23 -17.10
C PHE A 349 16.77 4.83 -17.85
N TRP A 350 17.60 3.99 -18.47
CA TRP A 350 18.72 4.41 -19.31
C TRP A 350 18.25 5.19 -20.53
N ARG A 351 17.08 4.85 -21.11
CA ARG A 351 16.50 5.63 -22.22
C ARG A 351 16.30 7.09 -21.81
N ILE A 352 15.76 7.34 -20.62
CA ILE A 352 15.57 8.70 -20.10
C ILE A 352 16.91 9.43 -19.95
N LEU A 353 17.94 8.76 -19.41
CA LEU A 353 19.27 9.34 -19.25
C LEU A 353 19.88 9.72 -20.60
N ILE A 354 19.85 8.80 -21.58
CA ILE A 354 20.39 9.03 -22.92
C ILE A 354 19.65 10.16 -23.63
N GLU A 355 18.32 10.23 -23.50
CA GLU A 355 17.54 11.37 -24.00
C GLU A 355 18.02 12.71 -23.41
N GLN A 356 18.36 12.76 -22.11
CA GLN A 356 18.89 13.98 -21.50
C GLN A 356 20.30 14.32 -21.99
N ILE A 357 21.13 13.32 -22.24
CA ILE A 357 22.50 13.49 -22.74
C ILE A 357 22.50 14.05 -24.17
N ILE A 358 21.63 13.54 -25.04
CA ILE A 358 21.59 13.91 -26.46
C ILE A 358 20.79 15.21 -26.70
N SER A 359 19.72 15.43 -25.93
CA SER A 359 18.80 16.57 -26.10
C SER A 359 19.50 17.92 -26.22
N GLU A 360 19.22 18.67 -27.28
CA GLU A 360 19.81 20.01 -27.51
C GLU A 360 19.35 21.04 -26.47
N LYS A 361 18.18 20.83 -25.85
CA LYS A 361 17.59 21.72 -24.85
C LYS A 361 18.25 21.60 -23.47
N THR A 362 19.08 20.58 -23.25
CA THR A 362 19.72 20.31 -21.96
C THR A 362 21.04 21.06 -21.85
N SER A 363 21.31 21.70 -20.71
CA SER A 363 22.57 22.43 -20.46
C SER A 363 23.78 21.50 -20.52
N VAL A 364 24.96 22.04 -20.81
CA VAL A 364 26.21 21.26 -20.90
C VAL A 364 26.52 20.58 -19.56
N ASP A 365 26.35 21.28 -18.44
CA ASP A 365 26.61 20.73 -17.11
C ASP A 365 25.69 19.55 -16.79
N SER A 366 24.39 19.68 -17.09
CA SER A 366 23.44 18.58 -16.91
C SER A 366 23.77 17.40 -17.83
N LYS A 367 24.21 17.63 -19.07
CA LYS A 367 24.66 16.54 -19.96
C LYS A 367 25.85 15.79 -19.39
N ASN A 368 26.82 16.50 -18.83
CA ASN A 368 27.99 15.89 -18.19
C ASN A 368 27.56 15.05 -16.97
N PHE A 369 26.71 15.61 -16.11
CA PHE A 369 26.13 14.91 -14.96
C PHE A 369 25.43 13.60 -15.34
N PHE A 370 24.49 13.64 -16.31
CA PHE A 370 23.80 12.42 -16.74
C PHE A 370 24.73 11.42 -17.42
N THR A 371 25.78 11.90 -18.11
CA THR A 371 26.80 11.04 -18.74
C THR A 371 27.61 10.31 -17.68
N GLU A 372 28.09 10.99 -16.64
CA GLU A 372 28.83 10.38 -15.54
C GLU A 372 27.96 9.40 -14.76
N PHE A 373 26.72 9.78 -14.46
CA PHE A 373 25.78 8.90 -13.77
C PHE A 373 25.50 7.62 -14.57
N LEU A 374 25.23 7.74 -15.87
CA LEU A 374 25.01 6.58 -16.75
C LEU A 374 26.26 5.68 -16.80
N ILE A 375 27.46 6.25 -16.88
CA ILE A 375 28.71 5.46 -16.88
C ILE A 375 28.88 4.69 -15.59
N THR A 376 28.59 5.31 -14.44
CA THR A 376 28.62 4.63 -13.14
C THR A 376 27.67 3.44 -13.09
N LEU A 377 26.46 3.58 -13.66
CA LEU A 377 25.50 2.47 -13.74
C LEU A 377 25.93 1.38 -14.74
N LEU A 378 26.69 1.74 -15.77
CA LEU A 378 27.25 0.81 -16.76
C LEU A 378 28.59 0.20 -16.30
N ASP A 379 28.71 -0.13 -15.02
CA ASP A 379 29.90 -0.76 -14.44
C ASP A 379 30.13 -2.16 -15.04
N LEU A 380 31.29 -2.34 -15.68
CA LEU A 380 31.68 -3.55 -16.40
C LEU A 380 31.81 -4.80 -15.52
N HIS A 381 31.92 -4.64 -14.21
CA HIS A 381 32.02 -5.73 -13.24
C HIS A 381 30.67 -6.11 -12.63
N ARG A 382 29.68 -5.22 -12.70
CA ARG A 382 28.36 -5.43 -12.08
C ARG A 382 27.24 -5.71 -13.08
N LEU A 383 27.41 -5.34 -14.35
CA LEU A 383 26.46 -5.64 -15.41
C LEU A 383 26.36 -7.15 -15.68
N SER A 384 25.13 -7.66 -15.79
CA SER A 384 24.86 -9.00 -16.35
C SER A 384 24.93 -8.99 -17.89
N ASP A 385 25.12 -10.17 -18.50
CA ASP A 385 25.13 -10.31 -19.96
C ASP A 385 23.84 -9.79 -20.61
N LYS A 386 22.69 -9.99 -19.96
CA LYS A 386 21.37 -9.52 -20.42
C LYS A 386 21.21 -8.01 -20.27
N GLN A 387 21.71 -7.44 -19.17
CA GLN A 387 21.74 -6.00 -18.97
C GLN A 387 22.63 -5.31 -20.01
N ALA A 388 23.80 -5.89 -20.31
CA ALA A 388 24.68 -5.41 -21.37
C ALA A 388 24.02 -5.50 -22.76
N GLU A 389 23.36 -6.62 -23.05
CA GLU A 389 22.57 -6.80 -24.28
C GLU A 389 21.51 -5.70 -24.43
N ALA A 390 20.73 -5.42 -23.39
CA ALA A 390 19.70 -4.38 -23.40
C ALA A 390 20.29 -2.96 -23.55
N ALA A 391 21.45 -2.68 -22.93
CA ALA A 391 22.16 -1.42 -23.12
C ALA A 391 22.62 -1.25 -24.59
N PHE A 392 23.15 -2.30 -25.21
CA PHE A 392 23.54 -2.26 -26.63
C PHE A 392 22.37 -2.02 -27.56
N ASP A 393 21.26 -2.73 -27.35
CA ASP A 393 20.04 -2.55 -28.14
C ASP A 393 19.54 -1.10 -28.05
N LEU A 394 19.55 -0.55 -26.84
CA LEU A 394 19.18 0.85 -26.59
C LEU A 394 20.12 1.85 -27.29
N PHE A 395 21.44 1.65 -27.26
CA PHE A 395 22.36 2.52 -27.99
C PHE A 395 22.10 2.48 -29.50
N LEU A 396 21.76 1.32 -30.05
CA LEU A 396 21.42 1.18 -31.47
C LEU A 396 20.09 1.86 -31.81
N ASP A 397 19.08 1.80 -30.95
CA ASP A 397 17.82 2.54 -31.13
C ASP A 397 18.04 4.03 -31.31
N PHE A 398 18.91 4.64 -30.49
CA PHE A 398 19.22 6.07 -30.62
C PHE A 398 20.02 6.40 -31.88
N ILE A 399 20.85 5.47 -32.36
CA ILE A 399 21.56 5.63 -33.64
C ILE A 399 20.59 5.53 -34.82
N GLU A 400 19.62 4.63 -34.73
CA GLU A 400 18.57 4.41 -35.73
C GLU A 400 17.64 5.62 -35.81
N GLY A 401 17.10 6.10 -34.69
CA GLY A 401 16.23 7.27 -34.65
C GLY A 401 16.90 8.53 -35.22
N ASN A 402 18.16 8.78 -34.86
CA ASN A 402 18.92 9.91 -35.43
C ASN A 402 19.28 9.73 -36.92
N LYS A 403 19.26 8.51 -37.49
CA LYS A 403 19.45 8.35 -38.95
C LYS A 403 18.23 8.86 -39.72
N MET A 404 17.02 8.56 -39.23
CA MET A 404 15.77 9.00 -39.87
C MET A 404 15.66 10.53 -39.88
N GLU A 405 16.02 11.20 -38.78
CA GLU A 405 16.03 12.67 -38.69
C GLU A 405 17.09 13.32 -39.61
N MET A 406 18.22 12.66 -39.86
CA MET A 406 19.28 13.17 -40.74
C MET A 406 19.04 12.89 -42.24
N GLU A 407 18.13 11.98 -42.61
CA GLU A 407 17.72 11.78 -44.00
C GLU A 407 16.76 12.89 -44.48
N GLU A 408 16.15 13.65 -43.56
CA GLU A 408 15.31 14.83 -43.86
C GLU A 408 16.11 16.14 -43.98
N GLU A 409 17.34 16.20 -43.43
CA GLU A 409 18.25 17.36 -43.52
C GLU A 409 19.48 17.02 -44.37
N GLU A 410 19.41 17.27 -45.69
CA GLU A 410 20.54 17.05 -46.59
C GLU A 410 21.81 17.83 -46.15
N ASN A 411 22.93 17.11 -46.07
CA ASN A 411 24.31 17.57 -45.90
C ASN A 411 24.75 18.09 -44.51
N GLN A 412 24.82 17.20 -43.51
CA GLN A 412 25.77 17.36 -42.40
C GLN A 412 26.67 16.13 -42.20
N LYS A 413 28.00 16.38 -42.17
CA LYS A 413 29.04 15.42 -41.75
C LYS A 413 28.59 14.67 -40.49
N SER A 414 28.78 13.34 -40.46
CA SER A 414 28.43 12.42 -39.38
C SER A 414 28.53 13.04 -37.97
N LYS A 415 27.45 13.66 -37.49
CA LYS A 415 27.36 14.21 -36.13
C LYS A 415 27.44 13.02 -35.19
N LYS A 416 28.43 13.03 -34.31
CA LYS A 416 28.58 11.99 -33.28
C LYS A 416 27.45 12.18 -32.28
N ILE A 417 26.66 11.14 -32.08
CA ILE A 417 25.44 11.16 -31.27
C ILE A 417 25.82 11.18 -29.79
N PHE A 418 26.81 10.39 -29.39
CA PHE A 418 27.20 10.21 -28.00
C PHE A 418 28.45 11.02 -27.61
N PRO A 419 28.51 11.55 -26.37
CA PRO A 419 29.70 12.21 -25.84
C PRO A 419 30.95 11.31 -25.89
N LYS A 420 32.14 11.92 -25.95
CA LYS A 420 33.42 11.18 -26.07
C LYS A 420 33.64 10.18 -24.93
N ILE A 421 33.23 10.51 -23.70
CA ILE A 421 33.42 9.65 -22.52
C ILE A 421 32.48 8.44 -22.61
N LEU A 422 31.20 8.64 -22.92
CA LEU A 422 30.24 7.54 -23.11
C LEU A 422 30.69 6.57 -24.22
N ARG A 423 31.21 7.09 -25.34
CA ARG A 423 31.74 6.25 -26.43
C ARG A 423 32.92 5.37 -26.01
N LYS A 424 33.78 5.86 -25.11
CA LYS A 424 34.84 5.02 -24.52
C LYS A 424 34.24 3.90 -23.67
N GLN A 425 33.21 4.20 -22.88
CA GLN A 425 32.52 3.18 -22.08
C GLN A 425 31.85 2.12 -22.94
N ILE A 426 31.12 2.53 -23.99
CA ILE A 426 30.50 1.61 -24.96
C ILE A 426 31.57 0.70 -25.59
N LYS A 427 32.72 1.26 -25.99
CA LYS A 427 33.84 0.46 -26.51
C LYS A 427 34.32 -0.57 -25.48
N SER A 428 34.51 -0.19 -24.21
CA SER A 428 34.91 -1.12 -23.16
C SER A 428 33.85 -2.21 -22.91
N MET A 429 32.56 -1.85 -22.98
CA MET A 429 31.46 -2.82 -22.89
C MET A 429 31.51 -3.84 -24.04
N ILE A 430 31.72 -3.40 -25.29
CA ILE A 430 31.81 -4.32 -26.45
C ILE A 430 32.95 -5.33 -26.25
N VAL A 431 34.08 -4.89 -25.70
CA VAL A 431 35.23 -5.77 -25.38
C VAL A 431 34.90 -6.75 -24.25
N LYS A 432 34.19 -6.28 -23.22
CA LYS A 432 33.87 -7.08 -22.02
C LYS A 432 32.76 -8.10 -22.27
N PHE A 433 31.78 -7.76 -23.10
CA PHE A 433 30.56 -8.54 -23.37
C PHE A 433 30.43 -8.88 -24.86
N PRO A 434 31.39 -9.61 -25.45
CA PRO A 434 31.40 -9.90 -26.88
C PRO A 434 30.18 -10.74 -27.30
N ASN A 435 29.82 -11.75 -26.50
CA ASN A 435 28.68 -12.63 -26.77
C ASN A 435 27.35 -11.85 -26.82
N SER A 436 27.11 -10.97 -25.84
CA SER A 436 25.92 -10.11 -25.81
C SER A 436 25.87 -9.17 -27.00
N PHE A 437 27.01 -8.61 -27.41
CA PHE A 437 27.09 -7.74 -28.58
C PHE A 437 26.86 -8.50 -29.90
N ASP A 438 27.42 -9.70 -30.05
CA ASP A 438 27.23 -10.56 -31.22
C ASP A 438 25.78 -11.03 -31.36
N LEU A 439 25.12 -11.29 -30.25
CA LEU A 439 23.70 -11.58 -30.22
C LEU A 439 22.88 -10.43 -30.81
N ILE A 440 23.15 -9.18 -30.43
CA ILE A 440 22.50 -7.98 -31.01
C ILE A 440 22.86 -7.80 -32.48
N ARG A 441 24.13 -8.03 -32.84
CA ARG A 441 24.63 -7.93 -34.22
C ARG A 441 23.89 -8.85 -35.19
N LYS A 442 23.41 -10.01 -34.73
CA LYS A 442 22.61 -10.94 -35.53
C LYS A 442 21.18 -10.48 -35.78
N ARG A 443 20.60 -9.63 -34.92
CA ARG A 443 19.17 -9.23 -34.96
C ARG A 443 18.94 -7.82 -35.52
N ARG A 444 19.94 -6.95 -35.50
CA ARG A 444 19.83 -5.54 -35.94
C ARG A 444 20.48 -5.30 -37.31
N ASN A 445 20.14 -4.17 -37.94
CA ASN A 445 20.65 -3.80 -39.26
C ASN A 445 22.17 -3.56 -39.23
N LYS A 446 22.90 -4.23 -40.15
CA LYS A 446 24.37 -4.15 -40.28
C LYS A 446 24.89 -2.71 -40.41
N LEU A 447 24.16 -1.84 -41.11
CA LEU A 447 24.56 -0.43 -41.30
C LEU A 447 24.47 0.41 -40.02
N ILE A 448 23.62 0.01 -39.06
CA ILE A 448 23.46 0.71 -37.78
C ILE A 448 24.56 0.25 -36.82
N ILE A 449 24.85 -1.05 -36.81
CA ILE A 449 25.94 -1.65 -36.05
C ILE A 449 27.28 -1.06 -36.49
N GLN A 450 27.52 -0.93 -37.81
CA GLN A 450 28.74 -0.33 -38.33
C GLN A 450 28.88 1.14 -37.88
N LYS A 451 27.79 1.93 -37.90
CA LYS A 451 27.81 3.32 -37.42
C LYS A 451 28.18 3.40 -35.93
N LEU A 452 27.66 2.51 -35.09
CA LEU A 452 28.04 2.44 -33.67
C LEU A 452 29.54 2.12 -33.50
N MET A 453 30.05 1.15 -34.26
CA MET A 453 31.46 0.75 -34.22
C MET A 453 32.40 1.86 -34.69
N GLU A 454 32.04 2.56 -35.76
CA GLU A 454 32.76 3.74 -36.27
C GLU A 454 32.77 4.88 -35.25
N GLU A 455 31.62 5.18 -34.67
CA GLU A 455 31.47 6.23 -33.66
C GLU A 455 32.33 5.96 -32.42
N CYS A 456 32.41 4.69 -32.00
CA CYS A 456 33.18 4.22 -30.84
C CYS A 456 34.64 3.86 -31.16
N LYS A 457 35.07 3.91 -32.43
CA LYS A 457 36.41 3.49 -32.88
C LYS A 457 36.75 2.05 -32.45
N VAL A 458 35.83 1.14 -32.72
CA VAL A 458 35.99 -0.31 -32.52
C VAL A 458 36.34 -0.92 -33.88
N SER A 459 37.47 -1.63 -33.99
CA SER A 459 37.82 -2.35 -35.21
C SER A 459 37.07 -3.68 -35.29
N ASN A 460 36.76 -4.15 -36.51
CA ASN A 460 36.08 -5.43 -36.76
C ASN A 460 36.81 -6.66 -36.18
N LEU A 461 38.06 -6.51 -35.77
CA LEU A 461 38.91 -7.57 -35.21
C LEU A 461 38.70 -7.80 -33.71
N ILE A 462 38.01 -6.90 -33.00
CA ILE A 462 37.89 -6.93 -31.52
C ILE A 462 36.69 -7.77 -31.06
N VAL A 463 35.74 -8.07 -31.95
CA VAL A 463 34.51 -8.81 -31.64
C VAL A 463 34.62 -10.17 -32.33
N GLY A 464 34.52 -11.25 -31.54
CA GLY A 464 34.94 -12.61 -31.90
C GLY A 464 34.27 -13.23 -33.13
N ASN A 465 34.96 -14.24 -33.67
CA ASN A 465 34.48 -15.16 -34.72
C ASN A 465 33.32 -16.03 -34.23
#